data_AF-X1QJG1-F1
#
_entry.id   AF-X1QJG1-F1
#
_cell.length_a   1.000
_cell.length_b   1.000
_cell.length_c   1.000
_cell.angle_alpha   90.00
_cell.angle_beta   90.00
_cell.angle_gamma   90.00
#
_symmetry.space_group_name_H-M   'P 1'
#
loop_
_entity.id
_entity.type
_entity.pdbx_description
1 polymer ?
#
loop_
_entity_poly.entity_id
_entity_poly.type
_entity_poly.pdbx_seq_one_letter_code
_entity_poly.pdbx_strand_id
1 'polypeptide(L)' 'MKKVFGRPESLTDVPFTYCPGCHHGTAHRLVAEVLDEFGIREKTIGICPVGCSV' A
#
# COMPACT_ATOMS: atom_id res chain seq x y z
N MET A 1 11.60 -14.45 17.10
CA MET A 1 10.16 -14.37 16.77
C MET A 1 10.01 -14.03 15.30
N LYS A 2 9.08 -14.68 14.57
CA LYS A 2 8.75 -14.30 13.19
C LYS A 2 7.97 -12.99 13.21
N LYS A 3 8.39 -11.98 12.42
CA LYS A 3 7.65 -10.72 12.26
C LYS A 3 6.35 -11.03 11.50
N VAL A 4 5.22 -10.95 12.19
CA VAL A 4 3.88 -11.22 11.63
C VAL A 4 3.20 -9.96 11.09
N PHE A 5 3.68 -8.79 11.49
CA PHE A 5 3.16 -7.50 11.07
C PHE A 5 4.30 -6.51 10.85
N GLY A 6 4.23 -5.73 9.79
CA GLY A 6 5.21 -4.71 9.42
C GLY A 6 4.64 -3.75 8.40
N ARG A 7 5.33 -2.64 8.14
CA ARG A 7 5.02 -1.82 6.96
C ARG A 7 5.39 -2.64 5.71
N PRO A 8 4.53 -2.72 4.69
CA PRO A 8 4.89 -3.33 3.40
C PRO A 8 6.06 -2.58 2.80
N GLU A 9 6.99 -3.28 2.17
CA GLU A 9 8.11 -2.65 1.48
C GLU A 9 7.59 -1.81 0.33
N SER A 10 6.59 -2.32 -0.42
CA SER A 10 5.95 -1.62 -1.54
C SER A 10 5.20 -0.32 -1.16
N LEU A 11 5.16 0.06 0.11
CA LEU A 11 4.53 1.30 0.57
C LEU A 11 5.60 2.33 1.00
N THR A 12 5.57 3.53 0.41
CA THR A 12 6.48 4.64 0.76
C THR A 12 6.32 5.04 2.23
N ASP A 13 7.32 5.69 2.86
CA ASP A 13 7.19 6.14 4.26
C ASP A 13 6.35 7.43 4.45
N VAL A 14 5.68 7.89 3.40
CA VAL A 14 4.85 9.09 3.43
C VAL A 14 3.53 8.78 4.15
N PRO A 15 3.10 9.62 5.12
CA PRO A 15 1.77 9.49 5.72
C PRO A 15 0.67 9.69 4.68
N PHE A 16 -0.41 8.90 4.79
CA PHE A 16 -1.59 9.10 3.95
C PHE A 16 -2.29 10.43 4.24
N THR A 17 -2.83 11.05 3.19
CA THR A 17 -3.65 12.27 3.27
C THR A 17 -5.14 11.97 3.46
N TYR A 18 -5.49 10.70 3.67
CA TYR A 18 -6.87 10.25 3.72
C TYR A 18 -7.55 10.55 5.07
N CYS A 19 -8.87 10.71 5.04
CA CYS A 19 -9.64 10.95 6.25
C CYS A 19 -9.60 9.75 7.22
N PRO A 20 -9.62 9.98 8.54
CA PRO A 20 -9.76 8.90 9.52
C PRO A 20 -11.04 8.10 9.28
N GLY A 21 -10.93 6.77 9.28
CA GLY A 21 -12.07 5.88 9.07
C GLY A 21 -12.47 5.62 7.61
N CYS A 22 -11.85 6.29 6.63
CA CYS A 22 -12.01 5.88 5.23
C CYS A 22 -11.07 4.72 4.90
N HIS A 23 -11.45 3.87 3.94
CA HIS A 23 -10.75 2.62 3.67
C HIS A 23 -9.60 2.74 2.66
N HIS A 24 -9.33 3.93 2.10
CA HIS A 24 -8.29 4.11 1.09
C HIS A 24 -6.91 3.68 1.60
N GLY A 25 -6.53 4.06 2.82
CA GLY A 25 -5.24 3.69 3.41
C GLY A 25 -5.10 2.18 3.61
N THR A 26 -6.18 1.52 4.03
CA THR A 26 -6.24 0.06 4.15
C THR A 26 -6.13 -0.61 2.78
N ALA A 27 -6.83 -0.10 1.76
CA ALA A 27 -6.77 -0.64 0.41
C ALA A 27 -5.35 -0.55 -0.18
N HIS A 28 -4.69 0.62 -0.08
CA HIS A 28 -3.30 0.78 -0.52
C HIS A 28 -2.35 -0.16 0.22
N ARG A 29 -2.54 -0.34 1.54
CA ARG A 29 -1.75 -1.28 2.33
C ARG A 29 -1.93 -2.72 1.86
N LEU A 30 -3.17 -3.18 1.67
CA LEU A 30 -3.47 -4.55 1.22
C LEU A 30 -2.87 -4.82 -0.16
N VAL A 31 -2.98 -3.87 -1.09
CA VAL A 31 -2.35 -3.99 -2.41
C VAL A 31 -0.82 -4.12 -2.25
N ALA A 32 -0.19 -3.28 -1.42
CA ALA A 32 1.25 -3.34 -1.19
C ALA A 32 1.70 -4.67 -0.54
N GLU A 33 0.95 -5.20 0.43
CA GLU A 33 1.23 -6.51 1.05
C GLU A 33 1.20 -7.64 0.02
N VAL A 34 0.23 -7.62 -0.88
CA VAL A 34 0.07 -8.62 -1.94
C VAL A 34 1.17 -8.49 -3.00
N LEU A 35 1.60 -7.27 -3.35
CA LEU A 35 2.73 -7.05 -4.26
C LEU A 35 4.04 -7.63 -3.71
N ASP A 36 4.27 -7.44 -2.41
CA ASP A 36 5.44 -7.98 -1.70
C ASP A 36 5.36 -9.52 -1.61
N GLU A 37 4.19 -10.08 -1.26
CA GLU A 37 3.97 -11.53 -1.18
C GLU A 37 4.22 -12.22 -2.52
N PHE A 38 3.79 -11.63 -3.63
CA PHE A 38 4.03 -12.16 -4.96
C PHE A 38 5.42 -11.83 -5.53
N GLY A 39 6.19 -10.94 -4.88
CA GLY A 39 7.51 -10.53 -5.36
C GLY A 39 7.48 -9.82 -6.72
N ILE A 40 6.40 -9.08 -7.01
CA ILE A 40 6.16 -8.43 -8.32
C ILE A 40 6.25 -6.90 -8.29
N ARG A 41 6.68 -6.32 -7.17
CA ARG A 41 6.85 -4.86 -7.02
C ARG A 41 7.57 -4.22 -8.21
N GLU A 42 8.78 -4.70 -8.53
CA GLU A 42 9.63 -4.16 -9.61
C GLU A 42 9.10 -4.46 -11.03
N LYS A 43 8.01 -5.22 -11.13
CA LYS A 43 7.34 -5.60 -12.40
C LYS A 43 5.92 -5.02 -12.50
N THR A 44 5.54 -4.15 -11.58
CA THR A 44 4.17 -3.58 -11.51
C THR A 44 4.22 -2.08 -11.76
N ILE A 45 3.30 -1.59 -12.59
CA ILE A 45 3.11 -0.15 -12.80
C ILE A 45 1.83 0.27 -12.07
N GLY A 46 1.97 1.20 -11.12
CA GLY A 46 0.83 1.85 -10.46
C GLY A 46 0.28 2.97 -11.33
N ILE A 47 -1.05 3.07 -11.44
CA ILE A 47 -1.75 4.16 -12.14
C ILE A 47 -2.68 4.84 -11.13
N CYS A 48 -2.46 6.13 -10.89
CA CYS A 48 -3.24 6.90 -9.93
C CYS A 48 -4.22 7.84 -10.67
N PRO A 49 -5.54 7.73 -10.44
CA PRO A 49 -6.55 8.61 -11.03
C PRO A 49 -6.59 9.97 -10.30
N VAL A 50 -7.34 10.94 -10.84
CA VAL A 50 -7.65 12.17 -10.08
C VAL A 50 -8.66 11.83 -8.97
N GLY A 51 -8.29 12.04 -7.71
CA GLY A 51 -9.18 11.84 -6.57
C GLY A 51 -8.43 11.58 -5.26
N CYS A 52 -9.16 11.11 -4.24
CA CYS A 52 -8.56 10.75 -2.96
C CYS A 52 -7.78 9.43 -3.00
N SER A 53 -8.03 8.54 -3.96
CA SER A 53 -7.34 7.24 -4.06
C SER A 53 -6.10 7.34 -4.97
N VAL A 54 -5.21 8.28 -4.64
CA VAL A 54 -3.92 8.52 -5.31
C VAL A 54 -2.76 7.93 -4.53
#